data_AF-A0A916DKS6-F1
#
_entry.id   AF-A0A916DKS6-F1
#
_cell.length_a   1.000
_cell.length_b   1.000
_cell.length_c   1.000
_cell.angle_alpha   90.00
_cell.angle_beta   90.00
_cell.angle_gamma   90.00
#
_symmetry.space_group_name_H-M   'P 1'
#
loop_
_entity.id
_entity.type
_entity.pdbx_description
1 polymer ?
#
loop_
_entity_poly.entity_id
_entity_poly.type
_entity_poly.pdbx_seq_one_letter_code
_entity_poly.pdbx_strand_id
1 'polypeptide(L)' 'RPVQAGRGQMRAGIIEFEASIDLSNVQLVCKSCGEKTRVGFRVDEEGKKVRVCKKCGQDIG' A
#
# COMPACT_ATOMS: atom_id res chain seq x y z
N ARG A 1 -5.17 16.94 4.69
CA ARG A 1 -5.46 17.97 5.73
C ARG A 1 -6.95 17.88 6.03
N PRO A 2 -7.38 17.77 7.29
CA PRO A 2 -8.78 18.02 7.62
C PRO A 2 -9.04 19.47 7.20
N VAL A 3 -9.72 19.64 6.06
CA VAL A 3 -10.18 20.95 5.62
C VAL A 3 -11.43 21.22 6.42
N GLN A 4 -11.39 22.28 7.21
CA GLN A 4 -12.47 22.74 8.05
C GLN A 4 -13.66 23.12 7.15
N ALA A 5 -14.57 22.17 6.92
CA ALA A 5 -15.73 22.37 6.08
C ALA A 5 -16.84 23.09 6.87
N GLY A 6 -17.01 24.39 6.58
CA GLY A 6 -18.29 25.07 6.74
C GLY A 6 -18.47 25.91 8.00
N ARG A 7 -19.26 26.97 7.85
CA ARG A 7 -19.70 27.93 8.87
C ARG A 7 -20.71 27.32 9.87
N GLY A 8 -20.53 26.06 10.26
CA GLY A 8 -21.30 25.39 11.29
C GLY A 8 -20.43 25.13 12.51
N GLN A 9 -20.95 25.36 13.72
CA GLN A 9 -20.22 25.17 14.97
C GLN A 9 -19.64 23.75 15.06
N MET A 10 -18.35 23.63 14.79
CA MET A 10 -17.62 22.38 15.02
C MET A 10 -17.39 22.22 16.50
N ARG A 11 -17.68 21.02 17.03
CA ARG A 11 -17.33 20.68 18.41
C ARG A 11 -15.81 20.76 18.55
N ALA A 12 -15.33 21.58 19.47
CA ALA A 12 -13.92 21.63 19.81
C ALA A 12 -13.47 20.26 20.33
N GLY A 13 -12.37 19.73 19.82
CA GLY A 13 -11.84 18.43 20.21
C GLY A 13 -10.52 18.12 19.52
N ILE A 14 -9.75 17.21 20.12
CA ILE A 14 -8.58 16.62 19.48
C ILE A 14 -9.09 15.67 18.41
N ILE A 15 -8.69 15.91 17.16
CA ILE A 15 -9.08 15.09 16.01
C ILE A 15 -7.83 14.35 15.56
N GLU A 16 -7.84 13.03 15.64
CA GLU A 16 -6.83 12.19 15.03
C GLU A 16 -7.15 12.03 13.54
N PHE A 17 -6.12 12.11 12.70
CA PHE A 17 -6.25 11.89 11.28
C PHE A 17 -4.97 11.27 10.74
N GLU A 18 -5.09 10.55 9.63
CA GLU A 18 -3.96 9.90 8.98
C GLU A 18 -3.05 10.94 8.32
N ALA A 19 -1.75 10.85 8.62
CA ALA A 19 -0.71 11.60 7.92
C ALA A 19 -0.10 10.74 6.81
N SER A 20 0.43 11.39 5.78
CA SER A 20 1.20 10.71 4.75
C SER A 20 2.45 10.05 5.34
N ILE A 21 2.77 8.85 4.85
CA ILE A 21 4.04 8.17 5.11
C ILE A 21 4.84 8.08 3.81
N ASP A 22 6.17 8.14 3.91
CA ASP A 22 7.04 7.94 2.75
C ASP A 22 6.95 6.50 2.22
N LEU A 23 6.91 6.35 0.89
CA LEU A 23 6.73 5.06 0.23
C LEU A 23 7.92 4.11 0.47
N SER A 24 9.13 4.62 0.71
CA SER A 24 10.30 3.79 1.00
C SER A 24 10.26 3.13 2.39
N ASN A 25 9.42 3.65 3.30
CA ASN A 25 9.25 3.13 4.66
C ASN A 25 8.22 1.98 4.75
N VAL A 26 7.59 1.59 3.64
CA VAL A 26 6.60 0.50 3.61
C VAL A 26 7.06 -0.66 2.71
N GLN A 27 6.53 -1.87 2.95
CA GLN A 27 6.77 -3.05 2.12
C GLN A 27 5.45 -3.75 1.77
N LEU A 28 5.43 -4.41 0.62
CA LEU A 28 4.31 -5.26 0.24
C LEU A 28 4.29 -6.54 1.08
N VAL A 29 3.09 -6.93 1.49
CA VAL A 29 2.82 -8.26 2.05
C VAL A 29 2.29 -9.14 0.92
N CYS A 30 2.95 -10.26 0.67
CA CYS A 30 2.48 -11.22 -0.31
C CYS A 30 1.25 -11.96 0.24
N LYS A 31 0.11 -11.89 -0.47
CA LYS A 31 -1.12 -12.58 -0.05
C LYS A 31 -0.98 -14.11 -0.02
N SER A 32 -0.08 -14.65 -0.82
CA SER A 32 0.11 -16.09 -0.93
C SER A 32 0.90 -16.72 0.21
N CYS A 33 1.96 -16.06 0.69
CA CYS A 33 2.77 -16.59 1.80
C CYS A 33 2.62 -15.79 3.11
N GLY A 34 1.90 -14.67 3.09
CA GLY A 34 1.71 -13.79 4.26
C GLY A 34 2.95 -12.98 4.66
N GLU A 35 4.07 -13.12 3.94
CA GLU A 35 5.32 -12.47 4.31
C GLU A 35 5.54 -11.12 3.63
N LYS A 36 6.22 -10.21 4.33
CA LYS A 36 6.75 -8.97 3.75
C LYS A 36 7.83 -9.29 2.72
N THR A 37 7.73 -8.74 1.51
CA THR A 37 8.63 -9.06 0.40
C THR A 37 8.99 -7.84 -0.46
N ARG A 38 10.16 -7.91 -1.11
CA ARG A 38 10.49 -7.07 -2.26
C ARG A 38 9.81 -7.61 -3.53
N VAL A 39 9.53 -6.72 -4.48
CA VAL A 39 8.96 -7.04 -5.79
C VAL A 39 10.06 -7.41 -6.78
N GLY A 40 9.86 -8.51 -7.50
CA GLY A 40 10.55 -8.86 -8.75
C GLY A 40 9.60 -8.74 -9.94
N PHE A 41 10.12 -8.96 -11.14
CA PHE A 41 9.33 -8.99 -12.37
C PHE A 41 9.72 -10.19 -13.20
N ARG A 42 8.74 -10.81 -13.86
CA ARG A 42 8.95 -11.82 -14.91
C ARG A 42 7.95 -11.59 -16.04
N VAL A 43 8.18 -12.25 -17.16
CA VAL A 43 7.21 -12.34 -18.25
C VAL A 43 6.49 -13.68 -18.09
N ASP A 44 5.16 -13.67 -18.16
CA ASP A 44 4.35 -14.89 -18.12
C ASP A 44 4.25 -15.55 -19.50
N GLU A 45 3.54 -16.67 -19.57
CA GLU A 45 3.37 -17.46 -20.80
C GLU A 45 2.57 -16.71 -21.88
N GLU A 46 1.77 -15.71 -21.48
CA GLU A 46 0.99 -14.84 -22.36
C GLU A 46 1.79 -13.61 -22.84
N GLY A 47 3.07 -13.52 -22.45
CA GLY A 47 3.96 -12.41 -22.80
C GLY A 47 3.75 -11.14 -21.96
N LYS A 48 2.96 -11.19 -20.89
CA LYS A 48 2.69 -10.03 -20.02
C LYS A 48 3.73 -9.95 -18.90
N LYS A 49 4.12 -8.71 -18.57
CA LYS A 49 5.02 -8.43 -17.45
C LYS A 49 4.23 -8.45 -16.14
N VAL A 50 4.54 -9.40 -15.27
CA VAL A 50 3.90 -9.57 -13.97
C VAL A 50 4.85 -9.28 -12.82
N ARG A 51 4.29 -8.85 -11.68
CA ARG A 51 5.02 -8.64 -10.42
C ARG A 51 5.11 -9.94 -9.66
N VAL A 52 6.27 -10.25 -9.10
CA VAL A 52 6.55 -11.51 -8.43
C VAL A 52 7.06 -11.27 -7.01
N CYS A 53 6.61 -12.11 -6.07
CA CYS A 53 7.14 -12.20 -4.73
C CYS A 53 8.55 -12.79 -4.76
N LYS A 54 9.56 -12.02 -4.38
CA LYS A 54 10.94 -12.54 -4.31
C LYS A 54 11.16 -13.62 -3.24
N LYS A 55 10.23 -13.80 -2.31
CA LYS A 55 10.32 -14.83 -1.27
C LYS A 55 9.78 -16.19 -1.70
N CYS A 56 8.56 -16.24 -2.26
CA CYS A 56 7.89 -17.50 -2.62
C CYS A 56 7.72 -17.73 -4.13
N GLY A 57 8.12 -16.76 -4.96
CA GLY A 57 8.07 -16.88 -6.43
C GLY A 57 6.67 -16.72 -7.05
N GLN A 58 5.64 -16.53 -6.25
CA GLN A 58 4.27 -16.35 -6.75
C GLN A 58 3.99 -14.91 -7.20
N ASP A 59 3.01 -14.76 -8.09
CA ASP A 59 2.61 -13.46 -8.62
C ASP A 59 1.89 -12.61 -7.55
N ILE A 60 2.17 -11.30 -7.52
CA ILE A 60 1.55 -10.31 -6.62
C ILE A 60 0.37 -9.63 -7.36
N GLY A 61 -0.35 -10.40 -8.17
CA GLY A 61 -1.56 -9.98 -8.87
C GLY A 61 -2.70 -9.69 -7.92
#